data_AF-A0A924UT55-F1
#
_entry.id   AF-A0A924UT55-F1
#
_cell.length_a   1.000
_cell.length_b   1.000
_cell.length_c   1.000
_cell.angle_alpha   90.00
_cell.angle_beta   90.00
_cell.angle_gamma   90.00
#
_symmetry.space_group_name_H-M   'P 1'
#
loop_
_entity.id
_entity.type
_entity.pdbx_description
1 polymer ?
#
loop_
_entity_poly.entity_id
_entity_poly.type
_entity_poly.pdbx_seq_one_letter_code
_entity_poly.pdbx_strand_id
1 'polypeptide(L)' 'MCKTTIVQNAWRKREDLEIHGWVINLNTGLVKDLDVTANNGEELGEVFNLDSEENI' A
#
# COMPACT_ATOMS: atom_id res chain seq x y z
N MET A 1 2.90 -2.16 -5.45
CA MET A 1 1.69 -1.31 -5.58
C MET A 1 1.82 -0.04 -4.75
N CYS A 2 2.10 -0.14 -3.44
CA CYS A 2 2.26 1.00 -2.53
C CYS A 2 3.31 2.05 -2.96
N LYS A 3 4.30 1.65 -3.75
CA LYS A 3 5.39 2.53 -4.23
C LYS A 3 4.99 3.51 -5.35
N THR A 4 3.80 3.38 -5.95
CA THR A 4 3.42 4.28 -7.06
C THR A 4 3.04 5.65 -6.55
N THR A 5 3.31 6.69 -7.34
CA THR A 5 2.94 8.08 -7.01
C THR A 5 1.43 8.25 -6.82
N ILE A 6 0.62 7.46 -7.52
CA ILE A 6 -0.85 7.49 -7.40
C ILE A 6 -1.28 7.13 -5.97
N VAL A 7 -0.77 6.02 -5.43
CA VAL A 7 -1.13 5.53 -4.09
C VAL A 7 -0.61 6.47 -3.01
N GLN A 8 0.66 6.85 -3.08
CA GLN A 8 1.28 7.74 -2.09
C GLN A 8 0.62 9.12 -2.05
N ASN A 9 0.27 9.70 -3.21
CA ASN A 9 -0.50 10.94 -3.27
C ASN A 9 -1.93 10.81 -2.73
N ALA A 10 -2.52 9.62 -2.84
CA ALA A 10 -3.85 9.37 -2.28
C ALA A 10 -3.80 9.30 -0.75
N TRP A 11 -2.80 8.61 -0.17
CA TRP A 11 -2.59 8.59 1.28
C TRP A 11 -2.35 9.99 1.88
N ARG A 12 -1.60 10.86 1.19
CA ARG A 12 -1.43 12.27 1.62
C ARG A 12 -2.72 13.07 1.68
N LYS A 13 -3.75 12.68 0.93
CA LYS A 13 -5.02 13.43 0.82
C LYS A 13 -6.16 12.79 1.60
N ARG A 14 -6.02 11.52 1.97
CA ARG A 14 -7.10 10.69 2.50
C ARG A 14 -6.54 9.68 3.49
N GLU A 15 -7.01 9.77 4.73
CA GLU A 15 -6.61 8.87 5.82
C GLU A 15 -7.34 7.51 5.78
N ASP A 16 -8.34 7.34 4.92
CA ASP A 16 -9.22 6.16 4.86
C ASP A 16 -8.88 5.16 3.74
N LEU A 17 -7.73 5.32 3.08
CA LEU A 17 -7.29 4.43 2.01
C LEU A 17 -6.45 3.27 2.55
N GLU A 18 -6.96 2.05 2.41
CA GLU A 18 -6.24 0.82 2.77
C GLU A 18 -6.00 -0.07 1.53
N ILE A 19 -4.86 -0.73 1.51
CA ILE A 19 -4.47 -1.73 0.50
C ILE A 19 -4.32 -3.08 1.18
N HIS A 20 -5.05 -4.09 0.70
CA HIS A 20 -5.00 -5.46 1.21
C HIS A 20 -4.43 -6.43 0.17
N GLY A 21 -3.84 -7.53 0.65
CA GLY A 21 -3.30 -8.60 -0.19
C GLY A 21 -4.11 -9.88 -0.08
N TRP A 22 -4.74 -10.32 -1.17
CA TRP A 22 -5.48 -11.58 -1.23
C TRP A 22 -4.88 -12.53 -2.25
N VAL A 23 -5.06 -13.83 -2.02
CA VAL A 23 -4.75 -14.87 -3.01
C VAL A 23 -5.98 -15.74 -3.25
N ILE A 24 -6.19 -16.14 -4.50
CA ILE A 24 -7.25 -17.06 -4.88
C ILE A 24 -6.65 -18.38 -5.38
N ASN A 25 -7.20 -19.49 -4.91
CA ASN A 25 -6.88 -20.80 -5.48
C ASN A 25 -7.68 -20.98 -6.78
N LEU A 26 -6.99 -21.14 -7.90
CA LEU A 26 -7.65 -21.25 -9.22
C LEU A 26 -8.42 -22.55 -9.42
N ASN A 27 -8.06 -23.62 -8.70
CA ASN A 27 -8.72 -24.91 -8.79
C ASN A 27 -9.99 -24.97 -7.92
N THR A 28 -9.98 -24.35 -6.74
CA THR A 28 -11.09 -24.42 -5.78
C THR A 28 -11.92 -23.14 -5.67
N GLY A 29 -11.42 -22.02 -6.20
CA GLY A 29 -12.05 -20.70 -6.08
C GLY A 29 -11.96 -20.08 -4.68
N LEU A 30 -11.29 -20.74 -3.73
CA LEU A 30 -11.16 -20.24 -2.36
C LEU A 30 -10.24 -19.01 -2.33
N VAL A 31 -10.76 -17.92 -1.76
CA VAL A 31 -10.00 -16.71 -1.46
C VAL A 31 -9.42 -16.84 -0.05
N LYS A 32 -8.14 -16.50 0.09
CA LYS A 32 -7.44 -16.39 1.36
C LYS A 32 -6.93 -14.96 1.52
N ASP A 33 -7.30 -14.35 2.64
CA ASP A 33 -6.66 -13.12 3.10
C ASP A 33 -5.23 -13.44 3.58
N LEU A 34 -4.26 -12.61 3.20
CA LEU A 34 -2.87 -12.75 3.62
C LEU A 34 -2.58 -12.01 4.91
N ASP A 35 -3.57 -11.32 5.50
CA ASP A 35 -3.44 -10.49 6.71
C ASP A 35 -2.36 -9.40 6.56
N VAL A 36 -2.19 -8.90 5.31
CA VAL A 36 -1.31 -7.79 5.00
C VAL A 36 -2.16 -6.58 4.64
N THR A 37 -1.97 -5.49 5.37
CA THR A 37 -2.67 -4.22 5.15
C THR A 37 -1.67 -3.08 5.18
N ALA A 38 -1.69 -2.24 4.14
CA ALA A 38 -0.93 -1.00 4.09
C ALA A 38 -1.89 0.19 4.04
N ASN A 39 -1.73 1.13 4.96
CA ASN A 39 -2.58 2.31 5.10
C ASN A 39 -1.80 3.64 5.03
N ASN A 40 -0.47 3.58 4.93
CA ASN A 40 0.38 4.75 4.75
C ASN A 40 1.70 4.38 4.02
N GLY A 41 2.52 5.40 3.76
CA GLY A 41 3.83 5.25 3.11
C GLY A 41 4.99 4.91 4.06
N GLU A 42 4.78 4.76 5.37
CA GLU A 42 5.87 4.65 6.36
C GLU A 42 6.65 3.34 6.22
N GLU A 43 5.99 2.26 5.81
CA GLU A 43 6.65 0.97 5.53
C GLU A 43 7.39 0.95 4.18
N LEU A 44 7.29 2.02 3.38
CA LEU A 44 8.09 2.16 2.18
C LEU A 44 9.52 2.53 2.59
N GLY A 45 10.49 1.68 2.25
CA GLY A 45 11.90 2.02 2.46
C GLY A 45 12.25 3.38 1.83
N GLU A 46 13.19 4.11 2.44
CA GLU A 46 13.46 5.55 2.21
C GLU A 46 13.46 5.99 0.74
N VAL A 47 14.04 5.19 -0.15
CA VAL A 47 14.10 5.49 -1.60
C VAL A 47 12.72 5.65 -2.25
N PHE A 48 11.68 5.07 -1.67
CA PHE A 48 10.34 5.03 -2.22
C PHE A 48 9.31 5.84 -1.43
N ASN A 49 9.69 6.41 -0.29
CA ASN A 49 8.81 7.25 0.50
C ASN A 49 8.88 8.68 -0.04
N LEU A 50 7.77 9.21 -0.56
CA LEU A 50 7.72 10.57 -1.08
C LEU A 50 7.66 11.64 0.01
N ASP A 51 7.36 11.26 1.25
CA ASP A 51 7.31 12.20 2.38
C ASP A 51 8.72 12.51 2.94
N SER A 52 9.76 11.76 2.54
CA SER A 52 11.14 11.99 2.99
C SER A 52 11.90 13.10 2.27
N GLU A 53 11.33 13.76 1.25
CA GLU A 53 12.01 14.82 0.47
C GLU A 53 11.55 16.28 0.78
N GLU A 54 10.69 16.52 1.77
CA GLU A 54 10.23 17.88 2.13
C GLU A 54 11.13 18.64 3.15
N ASN A 55 12.38 18.22 3.40
CA ASN A 55 13.33 18.94 4.27
C ASN A 55 14.57 19.49 3.52
N ILE A 56 14.35 20.42 2.58
CA ILE A 56 15.39 21.36 2.07
C ILE A 56 14.85 22.78 2.12
#